data_AF-A0A3A9A5T5-F1
#
_entry.id   AF-A0A3A9A5T5-F1
#
_cell.length_a   1.000
_cell.length_b   1.000
_cell.length_c   1.000
_cell.angle_alpha   90.00
_cell.angle_beta   90.00
_cell.angle_gamma   90.00
#
_symmetry.space_group_name_H-M   'P 1'
#
loop_
_entity.id
_entity.type
_entity.pdbx_description
1 polymer ?
#
loop_
_entity_poly.entity_id
_entity_poly.type
_entity_poly.pdbx_seq_one_letter_code
_entity_poly.pdbx_strand_id
1 'polypeptide(L)' 'MVVAAPLHDIGKIHILDAVLNKPGKLTKEEFEIMKTHTTAGEELLIHAKEELGESGYLNTVVEMAAYHHE' A
#
# COMPACT_ATOMS: atom_id res chain seq x y z
N MET A 1 7.11 -13.49 -6.92
CA MET A 1 7.80 -12.22 -7.20
C MET A 1 7.02 -11.25 -8.10
N VAL A 2 6.45 -11.69 -9.24
CA VAL A 2 5.84 -10.75 -10.21
C VAL A 2 4.44 -10.22 -9.81
N VAL A 3 3.69 -10.95 -8.99
CA VAL A 3 2.25 -10.66 -8.79
C VAL A 3 1.94 -9.74 -7.59
N ALA A 4 2.88 -9.54 -6.67
CA ALA A 4 2.77 -8.57 -5.57
C ALA A 4 3.29 -7.18 -5.94
N ALA A 5 4.18 -7.10 -6.94
CA ALA A 5 4.75 -5.84 -7.44
C ALA A 5 3.69 -4.84 -7.95
N PRO A 6 2.53 -5.22 -8.50
CA PRO A 6 1.46 -4.26 -8.81
C PRO A 6 0.68 -3.78 -7.58
N LEU A 7 0.65 -4.58 -6.50
CA LEU A 7 -0.21 -4.35 -5.34
C LEU A 7 0.48 -3.56 -4.22
N HIS A 8 1.81 -3.44 -4.23
CA HIS A 8 2.56 -2.72 -3.19
C HIS A 8 2.08 -1.27 -2.98
N ASP A 9 1.58 -0.66 -4.06
CA ASP A 9 1.15 0.74 -4.10
C ASP A 9 -0.38 0.91 -4.03
N ILE A 10 -1.15 -0.18 -3.83
CA ILE A 10 -2.62 -0.12 -3.89
C ILE A 10 -3.22 0.84 -2.86
N GLY A 11 -2.56 1.00 -1.71
CA GLY A 11 -2.99 1.93 -0.66
C GLY A 11 -2.87 3.41 -1.05
N LYS A 12 -2.21 3.75 -2.16
CA LYS A 12 -2.17 5.12 -2.69
C LYS A 12 -3.56 5.66 -3.06
N ILE A 13 -4.56 4.79 -3.21
CA ILE A 13 -5.98 5.19 -3.37
C ILE A 13 -6.50 6.04 -2.20
N HIS A 14 -5.89 5.94 -1.02
CA HIS A 14 -6.23 6.74 0.16
C HIS A 14 -5.42 8.04 0.28
N ILE A 15 -4.47 8.29 -0.62
CA ILE A 15 -3.65 9.51 -0.62
C ILE A 15 -4.35 10.57 -1.47
N LEU A 16 -4.49 11.78 -0.93
CA LEU A 16 -5.07 12.91 -1.65
C LEU A 16 -4.28 13.22 -2.92
N ASP A 17 -4.98 13.49 -4.03
CA ASP A 17 -4.38 13.81 -5.32
C ASP A 17 -3.37 14.96 -5.25
N ALA A 18 -3.63 15.95 -4.40
CA ALA A 18 -2.73 17.10 -4.19
C ALA A 18 -1.36 16.71 -3.61
N VAL A 19 -1.29 15.60 -2.87
CA VAL A 19 -0.05 15.02 -2.33
C VAL A 19 0.51 13.97 -3.30
N LEU A 20 -0.36 13.11 -3.83
CA LEU A 20 0.00 12.02 -4.72
C LEU A 20 0.64 12.51 -6.03
N ASN A 21 0.08 13.57 -6.62
CA ASN A 21 0.48 14.11 -7.91
C ASN A 21 1.24 15.44 -7.78
N LYS A 22 1.78 15.75 -6.59
CA LYS A 22 2.47 17.02 -6.36
C LYS A 22 3.68 17.15 -7.29
N PRO A 23 3.75 18.21 -8.12
CA PRO A 23 4.95 18.48 -8.90
C PRO A 23 6.07 18.99 -7.97
N GLY A 24 7.15 18.22 -7.88
CA GLY A 24 8.32 18.56 -7.06
C GLY A 24 8.44 17.72 -5.78
N LYS A 25 9.31 18.16 -4.86
CA LYS A 25 9.52 17.43 -3.60
C LYS A 25 8.35 17.65 -2.64
N LEU A 26 7.95 16.57 -1.96
CA LEU A 26 7.02 16.65 -0.84
C LEU A 26 7.66 17.42 0.32
N THR A 27 6.85 18.16 1.08
CA THR A 27 7.25 18.64 2.40
C THR A 27 7.36 17.45 3.36
N LYS A 28 7.87 17.69 4.56
CA LYS A 28 7.97 16.64 5.58
C LYS A 28 6.58 16.11 5.93
N GLU A 29 5.61 16.99 6.10
CA GLU A 29 4.22 16.66 6.45
C GLU A 29 3.53 15.88 5.33
N GLU A 30 3.73 16.29 4.08
CA GLU A 30 3.20 15.57 2.92
C GLU A 30 3.85 14.20 2.75
N PHE A 31 5.13 14.06 3.09
CA PHE A 31 5.80 12.78 3.11
C PHE A 31 5.27 11.87 4.22
N GLU A 32 4.98 12.40 5.41
CA GLU A 32 4.29 11.65 6.47
C GLU A 32 2.92 11.14 6.00
N ILE A 33 2.16 11.96 5.27
CA ILE A 33 0.90 11.53 4.64
C ILE A 33 1.16 10.45 3.60
N MET A 34 2.14 10.65 2.70
CA MET A 34 2.46 9.67 1.67
C MET A 34 2.80 8.30 2.28
N LYS A 35 3.52 8.25 3.39
CA LYS A 35 3.87 6.98 4.07
C LYS A 35 2.66 6.19 4.56
N THR A 36 1.49 6.80 4.76
CA THR A 36 0.31 6.05 5.24
C THR A 36 -0.26 5.09 4.18
N HIS A 37 0.15 5.22 2.91
CA HIS A 37 -0.30 4.32 1.85
C HIS A 37 0.10 2.87 2.10
N THR A 38 1.18 2.60 2.84
CA THR A 38 1.61 1.22 3.14
C THR A 38 0.64 0.54 4.10
N THR A 39 0.33 1.19 5.22
CA THR A 39 -0.63 0.71 6.22
C THR A 39 -2.03 0.59 5.62
N ALA A 40 -2.47 1.58 4.82
CA ALA A 40 -3.75 1.52 4.13
C ALA A 40 -3.81 0.38 3.09
N GLY A 41 -2.69 0.08 2.43
CA GLY A 41 -2.57 -1.05 1.52
C GLY A 41 -2.63 -2.39 2.24
N GLU A 42 -1.95 -2.51 3.38
CA GLU A 42 -1.99 -3.69 4.25
C GLU A 42 -3.41 -3.98 4.74
N GLU A 43 -4.11 -2.99 5.30
CA GLU A 43 -5.50 -3.14 5.78
C GLU A 43 -6.44 -3.59 4.66
N LEU A 44 -6.29 -3.02 3.45
CA LEU A 44 -7.08 -3.41 2.29
C LEU A 44 -6.85 -4.88 1.91
N LEU A 45 -5.59 -5.33 1.95
CA LEU A 45 -5.21 -6.69 1.61
C LEU A 45 -5.66 -7.70 2.68
N ILE A 46 -5.62 -7.33 3.96
CA ILE A 46 -6.16 -8.14 5.06
C ILE A 46 -7.66 -8.34 4.88
N HIS A 47 -8.42 -7.27 4.65
CA HIS A 47 -9.87 -7.39 4.40
C HIS A 47 -10.16 -8.21 3.14
N ALA A 48 -9.41 -8.02 2.05
CA ALA A 48 -9.56 -8.84 0.85
C ALA A 48 -9.29 -10.32 1.13
N LYS A 49 -8.33 -10.64 2.01
CA LYS A 49 -8.05 -12.02 2.44
C LYS A 49 -9.19 -12.61 3.28
N GLU A 50 -9.80 -11.83 4.15
CA GLU A 50 -10.94 -12.27 4.96
C GLU A 50 -12.17 -12.55 4.08
N GLU A 51 -12.45 -11.70 3.09
CA GLU A 51 -13.60 -11.88 2.18
C GLU A 51 -13.40 -13.00 1.15
N LEU A 52 -12.19 -13.18 0.64
CA LEU A 52 -11.89 -14.18 -0.41
C LEU A 52 -11.52 -15.56 0.16
N GLY A 53 -11.31 -15.68 1.47
CA GLY A 53 -10.85 -16.90 2.15
C GLY A 53 -9.36 -17.18 1.94
N GLU A 54 -8.79 -18.07 2.77
CA GLU A 54 -7.36 -18.37 2.73
C GLU A 54 -6.93 -19.00 1.40
N SER A 55 -6.28 -18.17 0.58
CA SER A 55 -5.37 -18.61 -0.47
C SER A 55 -3.96 -18.34 0.02
N GLY A 56 -3.06 -19.33 -0.01
CA GLY A 56 -1.64 -19.16 0.38
C GLY A 56 -0.93 -18.01 -0.35
N TYR A 57 -1.52 -17.53 -1.45
CA TYR A 57 -1.15 -16.35 -2.20
C TYR A 57 -1.32 -15.02 -1.43
N LEU A 58 -2.39 -14.87 -0.64
CA LEU A 58 -2.73 -13.60 0.02
C LEU A 58 -1.82 -13.28 1.21
N ASN A 59 -1.33 -14.29 1.93
CA ASN A 59 -0.35 -14.11 3.01
C ASN A 59 0.95 -13.45 2.52
N THR A 60 1.46 -13.92 1.38
CA THR A 60 2.68 -13.35 0.79
C THR A 60 2.48 -11.92 0.28
N VAL A 61 1.29 -11.57 -0.20
CA VAL A 61 0.99 -10.21 -0.67
C VAL A 61 0.86 -9.23 0.51
N VAL A 62 0.24 -9.65 1.61
CA VAL A 62 0.12 -8.83 2.84
C VAL A 62 1.49 -8.50 3.43
N GLU A 63 2.36 -9.50 3.64
CA GLU A 63 3.70 -9.28 4.18
C GLU A 63 4.55 -8.36 3.28
N MET A 64 4.48 -8.52 1.94
CA MET A 64 5.25 -7.65 1.05
C MET A 64 4.73 -6.21 1.01
N ALA A 65 3.41 -5.98 1.06
CA ALA A 65 2.87 -4.62 1.08
C ALA A 65 3.30 -3.87 2.36
N ALA A 66 3.32 -4.55 3.50
CA ALA A 66 3.70 -3.99 4.79
C ALA A 66 5.21 -3.65 4.89
N TYR A 67 6.09 -4.47 4.30
CA TYR A 67 7.54 -4.41 4.56
C TYR A 67 8.44 -3.98 3.39
N HIS A 68 7.92 -3.60 2.21
CA HIS A 68 8.80 -3.32 1.05
C HIS A 68 9.66 -2.05 1.13
N HIS A 69 9.58 -1.28 2.21
CA HIS A 69 10.29 -0.01 2.40
C HIS A 69 11.52 -0.09 3.34
N GLU A 70 12.13 -1.26 3.50
CA GLU A 70 13.47 -1.36 4.10
C GLU A 70 14.59 -0.86 3.17
#